data_AF-A0A6P0VKW2-F1
#
_entry.id   AF-A0A6P0VKW2-F1
#
_cell.length_a   1.000
_cell.length_b   1.000
_cell.length_c   1.000
_cell.angle_alpha   90.00
_cell.angle_beta   90.00
_cell.angle_gamma   90.00
#
_symmetry.space_group_name_H-M   'P 1'
#
loop_
_entity.id
_entity.type
_entity.pdbx_description
1 polymer ?
#
loop_
_entity_poly.entity_id
_entity_poly.type
_entity_poly.pdbx_seq_one_letter_code
_entity_poly.pdbx_strand_id
1 'polypeptide(L)' 'MPNPKPKQTKEFKKYQYKLIGEELPPGEKLSKAPVCVKLPESVTLWLKALPVEERGKWLRGVIWEAAQKEESFKSNLSR' A
#
# COMPACT_ATOMS: atom_id res chain seq x y z
N MET A 1 6.88 4.00 29.75
CA MET A 1 8.02 4.18 28.82
C MET A 1 7.81 3.23 27.64
N PRO A 2 7.76 3.73 26.38
CA PRO A 2 7.71 2.84 25.22
C PRO A 2 8.97 1.96 25.20
N ASN A 3 8.83 0.70 24.82
CA ASN A 3 9.91 -0.29 24.87
C ASN A 3 11.15 0.21 24.08
N PRO A 4 12.32 0.41 24.72
CA PRO A 4 13.49 0.99 24.07
C PRO A 4 14.14 0.06 23.04
N LYS A 5 13.80 -1.24 23.06
CA LYS A 5 14.29 -2.24 22.08
C LYS A 5 13.13 -3.11 21.61
N PRO A 6 12.30 -2.65 20.66
CA PRO A 6 11.27 -3.49 20.08
C PRO A 6 11.91 -4.68 19.37
N LYS A 7 11.65 -5.89 19.87
CA LYS A 7 12.11 -7.13 19.21
C LYS A 7 11.11 -7.50 18.12
N GLN A 8 11.53 -7.45 16.87
CA GLN A 8 10.74 -8.01 15.77
C GLN A 8 10.74 -9.54 15.85
N THR A 9 9.56 -10.13 16.06
CA THR A 9 9.41 -11.59 16.09
C THR A 9 9.69 -12.19 14.70
N LYS A 10 10.05 -13.47 14.66
CA LYS A 10 10.25 -14.20 13.39
C LYS A 10 8.97 -14.21 12.55
N GLU A 11 7.82 -14.29 13.21
CA GLU A 11 6.49 -14.20 12.58
C GLU A 11 6.29 -12.85 11.92
N PHE A 12 6.55 -11.74 12.62
CA PHE A 12 6.44 -10.40 12.04
C PHE A 12 7.28 -10.25 10.76
N LYS A 13 8.52 -10.76 10.77
CA LYS A 13 9.41 -10.74 9.59
C LYS A 13 8.90 -11.58 8.42
N LYS A 14 8.16 -12.66 8.68
CA LYS A 14 7.53 -13.49 7.62
C LYS A 14 6.32 -12.79 7.00
N TYR A 15 5.53 -12.10 7.82
CA TYR A 15 4.29 -11.47 7.37
C TYR A 15 4.49 -10.07 6.76
N GLN A 16 5.63 -9.40 6.99
CA GLN A 16 5.86 -8.04 6.50
C GLN A 16 5.80 -7.87 4.96
N TYR A 17 5.97 -8.97 4.21
CA TYR A 17 5.89 -8.99 2.74
C TYR A 17 4.76 -9.91 2.25
N LYS A 18 3.85 -10.29 3.14
CA LYS A 18 2.66 -11.04 2.73
C LYS A 18 1.66 -10.05 2.14
N LEU A 19 1.09 -10.39 0.99
CA LEU A 19 0.06 -9.60 0.34
C LEU A 19 -1.20 -9.56 1.22
N ILE A 20 -1.85 -8.41 1.24
CA ILE A 20 -3.19 -8.23 1.80
C ILE A 20 -4.11 -8.03 0.60
N GLY A 21 -4.86 -9.07 0.20
CA GLY A 21 -5.77 -9.02 -0.94
C GLY A 21 -5.32 -9.85 -2.15
N GLU A 22 -5.58 -9.34 -3.36
CA GLU A 22 -5.32 -10.02 -4.63
C GLU A 22 -3.84 -10.39 -4.85
N GLU A 23 -3.62 -11.45 -5.62
CA GLU A 23 -2.29 -11.91 -6.00
C GLU A 23 -1.58 -10.85 -6.86
N LEU A 24 -0.28 -10.69 -6.63
CA LEU A 24 0.55 -9.84 -7.48
C LEU A 24 0.60 -10.40 -8.90
N PRO A 25 0.72 -9.54 -9.92
CA PRO A 25 1.07 -9.96 -11.26
C PRO A 25 2.29 -10.91 -11.26
N PRO A 26 2.33 -11.92 -12.15
CA PRO A 26 3.40 -12.90 -12.19
C PRO A 26 4.78 -12.22 -12.31
N GLY A 27 5.69 -12.53 -11.39
CA GLY A 27 7.05 -11.98 -11.38
C GLY A 27 7.20 -10.64 -10.64
N GLU A 28 6.10 -10.05 -10.16
CA GLU A 28 6.14 -8.80 -9.41
C GLU A 28 6.38 -9.02 -7.91
N LYS A 29 7.13 -8.12 -7.27
CA LYS A 29 7.48 -8.20 -5.85
C LYS A 29 6.98 -6.97 -5.11
N LEU A 30 6.71 -7.13 -3.83
CA LEU A 30 6.45 -5.99 -2.94
C LEU A 30 7.73 -5.18 -2.69
N SER A 31 7.59 -3.87 -2.73
CA SER A 31 8.67 -2.93 -2.49
C SER A 31 9.23 -3.04 -1.06
N LYS A 32 10.56 -2.98 -0.94
CA LYS A 32 11.24 -2.95 0.36
C LYS A 32 11.18 -1.58 1.05
N ALA A 33 10.63 -0.55 0.40
CA ALA A 33 10.56 0.81 0.95
C ALA A 33 9.81 0.84 2.31
N PRO A 34 10.25 1.66 3.27
CA PRO A 34 9.58 1.83 4.56
C PRO A 34 8.33 2.73 4.38
N VAL A 35 7.26 2.14 3.89
CA VAL A 35 5.95 2.78 3.68
C VAL A 35 4.89 2.07 4.50
N CYS A 36 3.83 2.79 4.91
CA CYS A 36 2.74 2.25 5.73
C CYS A 36 2.03 1.08 5.04
N VAL A 37 1.92 1.12 3.71
CA VAL A 37 1.36 0.04 2.89
C VAL A 37 2.39 -0.36 1.85
N LYS A 38 2.69 -1.67 1.79
CA LYS A 38 3.61 -2.23 0.81
C LYS A 38 2.95 -2.25 -0.56
N LEU A 39 3.51 -1.49 -1.49
CA LEU A 39 3.08 -1.45 -2.89
C LEU A 39 3.94 -2.39 -3.75
N PRO A 40 3.45 -2.79 -4.93
CA PRO A 40 4.29 -3.42 -5.95
C PRO A 40 5.53 -2.57 -6.26
N GLU A 41 6.62 -3.23 -6.61
CA GLU A 41 7.90 -2.58 -6.89
C GLU A 41 7.81 -1.63 -8.09
N SER A 42 7.08 -2.01 -9.14
CA SER A 42 6.87 -1.18 -10.33
C SER A 42 6.19 0.15 -9.98
N VAL A 43 5.09 0.09 -9.21
CA VAL A 43 4.34 1.26 -8.74
C VAL A 43 5.23 2.15 -7.88
N THR A 44 6.04 1.55 -7.01
CA THR A 44 6.96 2.34 -6.17
C THR A 44 8.02 3.07 -6.99
N LEU A 45 8.60 2.40 -7.99
CA LEU A 45 9.61 3.01 -8.87
C LEU A 45 9.01 4.14 -9.70
N TRP A 46 7.82 3.91 -10.26
CA TRP A 46 7.08 4.91 -11.01
C TRP A 46 6.76 6.14 -10.15
N LEU A 47 6.23 5.92 -8.94
CA LEU A 47 5.97 7.02 -7.99
C LEU A 47 7.23 7.81 -7.65
N LYS A 48 8.37 7.13 -7.47
CA LYS A 48 9.65 7.78 -7.17
C LYS A 48 10.18 8.61 -8.32
N ALA A 49 9.88 8.23 -9.56
CA ALA A 49 10.27 8.98 -10.75
C ALA A 49 9.48 10.29 -10.92
N LEU A 50 8.28 10.38 -10.35
CA LEU A 50 7.49 11.61 -10.40
C LEU A 50 8.12 12.74 -9.55
N PRO A 51 8.02 14.00 -10.03
CA PRO A 51 8.26 15.18 -9.21
C PRO A 51 7.45 15.15 -7.91
N VAL A 52 8.02 15.70 -6.83
CA VAL A 52 7.40 15.64 -5.49
C VAL A 52 6.00 16.25 -5.48
N GLU A 53 5.81 17.37 -6.18
CA GLU A 53 4.51 18.06 -6.26
C GLU A 53 3.46 17.24 -7.00
N GLU A 54 3.85 16.57 -8.10
CA GLU A 54 2.95 15.74 -8.89
C GLU A 54 2.59 14.44 -8.18
N ARG A 55 3.56 13.85 -7.47
CA ARG A 55 3.34 12.66 -6.64
C ARG A 55 2.24 12.88 -5.62
N GLY A 56 2.26 14.03 -4.94
CA GLY A 56 1.24 14.39 -3.96
C GLY A 56 -0.16 14.55 -4.56
N LYS A 57 -0.26 15.19 -5.73
CA LYS A 57 -1.54 15.34 -6.47
C LYS A 57 -2.07 13.98 -6.91
N TRP A 58 -1.22 13.14 -7.48
CA TRP A 58 -1.61 11.81 -7.95
C TRP A 58 -2.11 10.92 -6.80
N LEU A 59 -1.37 10.85 -5.69
CA LEU A 59 -1.76 10.04 -4.54
C LEU A 59 -3.12 10.45 -3.97
N ARG A 60 -3.40 11.76 -3.90
CA ARG A 60 -4.72 12.26 -3.47
C ARG A 60 -5.83 11.83 -4.43
N GLY A 61 -5.58 11.89 -5.74
CA GLY A 61 -6.53 11.44 -6.75
C GLY A 61 -6.88 9.95 -6.60
N VAL A 62 -5.87 9.09 -6.46
CA VAL A 62 -6.08 7.64 -6.28
C VAL A 62 -6.84 7.32 -5.00
N ILE A 63 -6.51 7.99 -3.89
CA ILE A 63 -7.23 7.80 -2.61
C ILE A 63 -8.69 8.21 -2.76
N TRP A 64 -8.94 9.35 -3.41
CA TRP A 64 -10.29 9.85 -3.66
C TRP A 64 -11.12 8.89 -4.53
N GLU A 65 -10.57 8.42 -5.64
CA GLU A 65 -11.22 7.43 -6.51
C GLU A 65 -11.51 6.12 -5.79
N ALA A 66 -10.57 5.63 -4.97
CA ALA A 66 -10.76 4.43 -4.17
C ALA A 66 -11.90 4.60 -3.15
N ALA A 67 -11.96 5.76 -2.47
CA ALA A 67 -13.03 6.07 -1.53
C ALA A 67 -14.40 6.10 -2.21
N GLN A 68 -14.51 6.71 -3.40
CA GLN A 68 -15.76 6.73 -4.16
C GLN A 68 -16.20 5.32 -4.60
N LYS A 69 -15.27 4.47 -5.02
CA LYS A 69 -15.57 3.08 -5.40
C LYS A 69 -16.08 2.28 -4.20
N GLU A 70 -15.49 2.48 -3.02
CA GLU A 70 -15.93 1.79 -1.80
C GLU A 70 -17.31 2.30 -1.33
N GLU A 71 -17.57 3.60 -1.42
CA GLU A 71 -18.88 4.18 -1.10
C GLU A 71 -19.97 3.67 -2.05
N SER A 72 -19.69 3.63 -3.35
CA SER A 72 -20.57 3.04 -4.36
C SER A 72 -20.83 1.56 -4.07
N PHE A 73 -19.80 0.78 -3.70
CA PHE A 73 -19.96 -0.62 -3.33
C PHE A 73 -20.86 -0.81 -2.09
N LYS A 74 -20.68 0.02 -1.04
CA LYS A 74 -21.53 -0.02 0.17
C LYS A 74 -22.97 0.35 -0.11
N SER A 75 -23.21 1.32 -1.00
CA SER A 75 -24.58 1.72 -1.40
C SER A 75 -25.33 0.62 -2.15
N ASN A 76 -24.62 -0.23 -2.91
CA ASN A 76 -25.20 -1.35 -3.65
C ASN A 76 -25.48 -2.58 -2.78
N LEU A 77 -24.82 -2.72 -1.62
CA LEU A 77 -25.07 -3.79 -0.65
C LEU A 77 -26.25 -3.52 0.31
N SER A 78 -26.77 -2.28 0.35
CA SER A 78 -27.89 -1.88 1.22
C SER A 78 -29.26 -1.87 0.52
N ARG A 79 -29.38 -2.51 -0.64
CA ARG A 79 -30.65 -2.78 -1.35
C ARG A 79 -30.92 -4.27 -1.40
#